data_AF-H8H277-F1
#
_entry.id   AF-H8H277-F1
#
_cell.length_a   1.000
_cell.length_b   1.000
_cell.length_c   1.000
_cell.angle_alpha   90.00
_cell.angle_beta   90.00
_cell.angle_gamma   90.00
#
_symmetry.space_group_name_H-M   'P 1'
#
loop_
_entity.id
_entity.type
_entity.pdbx_description
1 polymer ?
#
loop_
_entity_poly.entity_id
_entity_poly.type
_entity_poly.pdbx_seq_one_letter_code
_entity_poly.pdbx_strand_id
1 'polypeptide(L)' 'MAVEAAWAAYRADLQVQVAAGTLSEAEGKERSSERRKAAWVRAFLLTHCDMKF' A
#
# COMPACT_ATOMS: atom_id res chain seq x y z
N MET A 1 1.79 -15.49 0.53
CA MET A 1 1.74 -15.17 -0.91
C MET A 1 0.73 -14.06 -1.25
N ALA A 2 -0.50 -14.05 -0.71
CA ALA A 2 -1.51 -13.03 -1.04
C ALA A 2 -1.15 -11.58 -0.64
N VAL A 3 -0.50 -11.38 0.53
CA VAL A 3 -0.15 -10.04 1.04
C VAL A 3 0.91 -9.34 0.18
N GLU A 4 1.91 -10.07 -0.31
CA GLU A 4 2.95 -9.49 -1.17
C GLU A 4 2.40 -9.06 -2.53
N ALA A 5 1.48 -9.85 -3.10
CA ALA A 5 0.76 -9.48 -4.31
C ALA A 5 -0.12 -8.25 -4.10
N ALA A 6 -0.82 -8.16 -2.96
CA ALA A 6 -1.62 -6.99 -2.60
C ALA A 6 -0.76 -5.74 -2.39
N TRP A 7 0.42 -5.87 -1.78
CA TRP A 7 1.38 -4.77 -1.65
C TRP A 7 1.90 -4.30 -3.01
N ALA A 8 2.22 -5.23 -3.92
CA ALA A 8 2.64 -4.89 -5.27
C ALA A 8 1.54 -4.13 -6.04
N ALA A 9 0.29 -4.59 -5.95
CA ALA A 9 -0.86 -3.91 -6.55
C ALA A 9 -1.07 -2.50 -5.97
N TYR A 10 -0.97 -2.36 -4.64
CA TYR A 10 -1.06 -1.05 -3.99
C TYR A 10 0.02 -0.07 -4.47
N ARG A 11 1.26 -0.53 -4.66
CA ARG A 11 2.34 0.33 -5.19
C ARG A 11 2.11 0.72 -6.65
N ALA A 12 1.56 -0.18 -7.47
CA ALA A 12 1.19 0.15 -8.84
C ALA A 12 0.08 1.21 -8.89
N ASP A 13 -0.92 1.09 -8.01
CA ASP A 13 -2.00 2.08 -7.87
C ASP A 13 -1.46 3.46 -7.46
N LEU A 14 -0.53 3.52 -6.50
CA LEU A 14 0.14 4.78 -6.14
C LEU A 14 0.87 5.42 -7.33
N GLN A 15 1.50 4.62 -8.21
CA GLN A 15 2.16 5.14 -9.42
C GLN A 15 1.14 5.71 -10.41
N VAL A 16 -0.02 5.06 -10.57
CA VAL A 16 -1.12 5.56 -11.40
C VAL A 16 -1.64 6.89 -10.84
N GLN A 17 -1.83 6.99 -9.52
CA GLN A 17 -2.29 8.23 -8.87
C GLN A 17 -1.29 9.38 -9.03
N VAL A 18 0.01 9.08 -9.01
CA VAL A 18 1.07 10.05 -9.28
C VAL A 18 1.03 10.51 -10.73
N ALA A 19 0.94 9.57 -11.69
CA ALA A 19 0.84 9.90 -13.12
C ALA A 19 -0.43 10.70 -13.46
N ALA A 20 -1.53 10.44 -12.75
CA ALA A 20 -2.78 11.18 -12.87
C ALA A 20 -2.73 12.57 -12.21
N GLY A 21 -1.66 12.92 -11.49
CA GLY A 21 -1.52 14.17 -10.75
C GLY A 21 -2.40 14.28 -9.50
N THR A 22 -3.07 13.19 -9.11
CA THR A 22 -3.90 13.12 -7.89
C THR A 22 -3.05 12.99 -6.62
N LEU A 23 -1.78 12.62 -6.77
CA LEU A 23 -0.83 12.43 -5.68
C LEU A 23 0.53 12.98 -6.13
N SER A 24 1.25 13.66 -5.23
CA SER A 24 2.59 14.13 -5.57
C SER A 24 3.60 12.98 -5.61
N GLU A 25 4.65 13.08 -6.44
CA GLU A 25 5.72 12.07 -6.49
C GLU A 25 6.34 11.79 -5.11
N ALA A 26 6.52 12.84 -4.30
CA ALA A 26 7.07 12.73 -2.95
C ALA A 26 6.16 11.89 -2.03
N GLU A 27 4.85 12.15 -2.05
CA GLU A 27 3.88 11.37 -1.28
C GLU A 27 3.77 9.93 -1.78
N GLY A 28 3.82 9.71 -3.09
CA GLY A 28 3.74 8.37 -3.69
C GLY A 28 4.93 7.52 -3.26
N LYS A 29 6.12 8.10 -3.24
CA LYS A 29 7.35 7.47 -2.75
C LYS A 29 7.32 7.21 -1.25
N GLU A 30 6.79 8.14 -0.46
CA GLU A 30 6.67 7.96 0.99
C GLU A 30 5.70 6.82 1.33
N ARG A 31 4.53 6.79 0.69
CA ARG A 31 3.48 5.78 0.89
C ARG A 31 3.89 4.38 0.43
N SER A 32 4.72 4.28 -0.61
CA SER A 32 5.24 3.00 -1.13
C SER A 32 6.55 2.54 -0.48
N SER A 33 7.06 3.25 0.54
CA SER A 33 8.32 2.92 1.20
C SER A 33 8.23 1.63 2.04
N GLU A 34 9.34 0.90 2.12
CA GLU A 34 9.45 -0.30 2.97
C GLU A 34 9.20 0.02 4.46
N ARG A 35 9.52 1.25 4.90
CA ARG A 35 9.20 1.73 6.25
C ARG A 35 7.69 1.73 6.54
N ARG A 36 6.87 2.03 5.53
CA ARG A 36 5.40 2.00 5.64
C ARG A 36 4.79 0.65 5.27
N LYS A 37 5.53 -0.24 4.60
CA LYS A 37 5.06 -1.59 4.23
C LYS A 37 4.53 -2.35 5.45
N ALA A 38 5.27 -2.40 6.56
CA ALA A 38 4.84 -3.14 7.75
C ALA A 38 3.53 -2.59 8.35
N ALA A 39 3.37 -1.26 8.39
CA ALA A 39 2.15 -0.62 8.86
C ALA A 39 0.97 -0.88 7.91
N TRP A 40 1.21 -0.79 6.60
CA TRP A 40 0.22 -1.10 5.58
C TRP A 40 -0.21 -2.57 5.63
N VAL A 41 0.74 -3.52 5.76
CA VAL A 41 0.44 -4.95 5.87
C VAL A 41 -0.41 -5.22 7.10
N ARG A 42 -0.08 -4.60 8.24
CA ARG A 42 -0.89 -4.72 9.46
C ARG A 42 -2.31 -4.21 9.24
N ALA A 43 -2.46 -3.04 8.63
CA ALA A 43 -3.79 -2.48 8.32
C ALA A 43 -4.56 -3.36 7.33
N PHE A 44 -3.90 -3.81 6.26
CA PHE A 44 -4.47 -4.69 5.24
C PHE A 44 -4.99 -5.98 5.86
N LEU A 45 -4.18 -6.64 6.70
CA LEU A 45 -4.57 -7.86 7.41
C LEU A 45 -5.72 -7.63 8.38
N LEU A 46 -5.73 -6.54 9.15
CA LEU A 46 -6.84 -6.23 10.06
C LEU A 46 -8.17 -5.98 9.33
N THR A 47 -8.11 -5.48 8.09
CA THR A 47 -9.30 -5.11 7.33
C THR A 47 -9.80 -6.24 6.41
N HIS A 48 -8.90 -7.11 5.94
CA HIS A 48 -9.20 -8.15 4.94
C HIS A 48 -9.08 -9.58 5.48
N CYS A 49 -8.44 -9.77 6.63
CA CYS A 49 -8.52 -11.00 7.40
C CYS A 49 -9.30 -10.68 8.66
N ASP A 50 -10.51 -11.24 8.80
CA ASP A 50 -11.34 -11.15 10.00
C ASP A 50 -10.62 -11.86 11.17
N MET A 51 -9.53 -11.27 11.68
CA MET A 51 -8.88 -11.72 12.89
C MET A 51 -9.69 -11.13 14.04
N LYS A 52 -10.82 -11.78 14.35
CA LYS A 52 -11.44 -11.68 15.67
C LYS A 52 -10.39 -12.09 16.70
N PHE A 53 -9.86 -11.11 17.41
CA PHE A 53 -9.17 -11.32 18.68
C PHE A 53 -10.18 -11.64 19.77
#